data_AF-A0AAU5I8D2-F1
#
_entry.id   AF-A0AAU5I8D2-F1
#
_cell.length_a   1.000
_cell.length_b   1.000
_cell.length_c   1.000
_cell.angle_alpha   90.00
_cell.angle_beta   90.00
_cell.angle_gamma   90.00
#
_symmetry.space_group_name_H-M   'P 1'
#
loop_
_entity.id
_entity.type
_entity.pdbx_description
1 polymer ?
#
loop_
_entity_poly.entity_id
_entity_poly.type
_entity_poly.pdbx_seq_one_letter_code
_entity_poly.pdbx_strand_id
1 'polypeptide(L)'
;MHRRGRPALREPDAAQDVPPDFLREHGIRFPEGRVRLEDQLFMARTYVRAKTVSILGNYPCYQWNRREDGGNNSSRINADDYYGHLDKVVEAIKEGTSPGDLQDRLLRRSYRVELVRPVSEPRVLRRTGKVLEEYFTTVRRMAMTSFPPGVSEGLPAISRLRAELLVQDRLDSLVQLARRTEQIRAHVEVDDMRWRNDKLWPDQDQDPSDHGFAVQQSGPGHFLGHIEHQDPPKQPTAPLTQL
;
A
#
# COMPACT_ATOMS: atom_id res chain seq x y z
N MET A 1 -33.33 40.12 -10.76
CA MET A 1 -32.49 39.64 -11.89
C MET A 1 -31.44 38.68 -11.34
N HIS A 2 -31.70 37.38 -11.42
CA HIS A 2 -30.87 36.31 -10.85
C HIS A 2 -29.53 36.17 -11.59
N ARG A 3 -28.41 36.33 -10.88
CA ARG A 3 -27.13 35.75 -11.32
C ARG A 3 -26.98 34.37 -10.67
N ARG A 4 -27.22 33.32 -11.46
CA ARG A 4 -26.93 31.92 -11.08
C ARG A 4 -25.43 31.80 -10.77
N GLY A 5 -25.11 31.43 -9.54
CA GLY A 5 -23.75 31.05 -9.16
C GLY A 5 -23.35 29.79 -9.92
N ARG A 6 -22.25 29.86 -10.68
CA ARG A 6 -21.57 28.65 -11.16
C ARG A 6 -20.98 27.96 -9.93
N PRO A 7 -21.18 26.63 -9.74
CA PRO A 7 -20.47 25.92 -8.71
C PRO A 7 -18.97 26.01 -9.01
N ALA A 8 -18.21 26.52 -8.05
CA ALA A 8 -16.76 26.52 -8.11
C ALA A 8 -16.29 25.07 -8.17
N LEU A 9 -15.72 24.69 -9.32
CA LEU A 9 -14.86 23.52 -9.39
C LEU A 9 -13.69 23.82 -8.45
N ARG A 10 -13.72 23.22 -7.27
CA ARG A 10 -12.58 23.22 -6.36
C ARG A 10 -11.42 22.61 -7.12
N GLU A 11 -10.35 23.37 -7.33
CA GLU A 11 -9.15 22.83 -7.96
C GLU A 11 -8.68 21.61 -7.16
N PRO A 12 -8.30 20.52 -7.84
CA PRO A 12 -7.84 19.33 -7.15
C PRO A 12 -6.61 19.71 -6.33
N ASP A 13 -6.70 19.56 -5.00
CA ASP A 13 -5.56 19.53 -4.07
C ASP A 13 -4.73 18.24 -4.26
N ALA A 14 -4.84 17.61 -5.43
CA ALA A 14 -4.10 16.44 -5.82
C ALA A 14 -2.84 16.92 -6.52
N ALA A 15 -1.69 16.39 -6.12
CA ALA A 15 -0.39 16.61 -6.77
C ALA A 15 -0.32 15.96 -8.18
N GLN A 16 -1.43 15.92 -8.90
CA GLN A 16 -1.63 15.17 -10.14
C GLN A 16 -2.54 15.94 -11.09
N ASP A 17 -2.09 16.07 -12.34
CA ASP A 17 -2.86 16.70 -13.41
C ASP A 17 -3.68 15.64 -14.17
N VAL A 18 -5.00 15.82 -14.21
CA VAL A 18 -5.92 14.97 -14.98
C VAL A 18 -6.70 15.84 -15.99
N PRO A 19 -6.71 15.50 -17.30
CA PRO A 19 -7.38 16.32 -18.31
C PRO A 19 -8.87 16.56 -17.99
N PRO A 20 -9.38 17.81 -18.07
CA PRO A 20 -10.77 18.10 -17.73
C PRO A 20 -11.79 17.34 -18.58
N ASP A 21 -11.50 17.10 -19.85
CA ASP A 21 -12.41 16.37 -20.75
C ASP A 21 -12.49 14.88 -20.39
N PHE A 22 -11.38 14.27 -19.99
CA PHE A 22 -11.37 12.90 -19.45
C PHE A 22 -12.25 12.78 -18.20
N LEU A 23 -12.14 13.74 -17.28
CA LEU A 23 -12.97 13.76 -16.07
C LEU A 23 -14.46 13.91 -16.40
N ARG A 24 -14.80 14.75 -17.38
CA ARG A 24 -16.20 14.95 -17.81
C ARG A 24 -16.77 13.73 -18.52
N GLU A 25 -16.01 13.14 -19.45
CA GLU A 25 -16.39 11.94 -20.21
C GLU A 25 -16.72 10.78 -19.26
N HIS A 26 -15.92 10.60 -18.21
CA HIS A 26 -16.11 9.52 -17.25
C HIS A 26 -16.92 9.92 -16.00
N GLY A 27 -17.46 11.14 -15.95
CA GLY A 27 -18.26 11.62 -14.82
C GLY A 27 -17.51 11.65 -13.48
N ILE A 28 -16.18 11.79 -13.50
CA ILE A 28 -15.34 11.75 -12.30
C ILE A 28 -15.34 13.11 -11.63
N ARG A 29 -15.78 13.15 -10.38
CA ARG A 29 -15.80 14.34 -9.52
C ARG A 29 -15.48 13.94 -8.08
N PHE A 30 -14.97 14.90 -7.31
CA PHE A 30 -14.92 14.74 -5.86
C PHE A 30 -16.34 14.60 -5.31
N PRO A 31 -16.54 13.71 -4.32
CA PRO A 31 -17.80 13.65 -3.62
C PRO A 31 -18.04 14.93 -2.81
N GLU A 32 -19.29 15.36 -2.70
CA GLU A 32 -19.67 16.53 -1.93
C GLU A 32 -19.77 16.20 -0.43
N GLY A 33 -19.44 17.17 0.43
CA GLY A 33 -19.52 17.04 1.89
C GLY A 33 -18.23 16.59 2.57
N ARG A 34 -18.35 16.09 3.81
CA ARG A 34 -17.23 15.57 4.61
C ARG A 34 -17.03 14.09 4.30
N VAL A 35 -16.38 13.81 3.19
CA VAL A 35 -16.01 12.44 2.78
C VAL A 35 -14.56 12.20 3.14
N ARG A 36 -14.27 11.07 3.79
CA ARG A 36 -12.90 10.59 3.99
C ARG A 36 -12.43 9.88 2.74
N LEU A 37 -11.12 9.90 2.51
CA LEU A 37 -10.51 9.21 1.37
C LEU A 37 -11.09 9.70 0.04
N GLU A 38 -11.53 10.96 0.00
CA GLU A 38 -12.13 11.58 -1.17
C GLU A 38 -11.13 11.65 -2.32
N ASP A 39 -9.85 11.86 -2.00
CA ASP A 39 -8.72 11.82 -2.90
C ASP A 39 -8.45 10.40 -3.41
N GLN A 40 -8.42 9.40 -2.52
CA GLN A 40 -8.26 8.01 -2.93
C GLN A 40 -9.41 7.54 -3.81
N LEU A 41 -10.64 7.94 -3.51
CA LEU A 41 -11.82 7.60 -4.32
C LEU A 41 -11.73 8.25 -5.71
N PHE A 42 -11.37 9.54 -5.76
CA PHE A 42 -11.15 10.25 -7.02
C PHE A 42 -10.08 9.56 -7.86
N MET A 43 -8.95 9.18 -7.25
CA MET A 43 -7.86 8.51 -7.94
C MET A 43 -8.19 7.09 -8.36
N ALA A 44 -8.90 6.33 -7.53
CA ALA A 44 -9.38 4.99 -7.86
C ALA A 44 -10.25 5.00 -9.13
N ARG A 45 -11.20 5.95 -9.20
CA ARG A 45 -12.06 6.12 -10.39
C ARG A 45 -11.27 6.51 -11.64
N THR A 46 -10.24 7.33 -11.46
CA THR A 46 -9.38 7.85 -12.53
C THR A 46 -8.47 6.77 -13.08
N TYR A 47 -7.67 6.10 -12.24
CA TYR A 47 -6.63 5.18 -12.70
C TYR A 47 -7.18 3.96 -13.42
N VAL A 48 -8.32 3.41 -12.97
CA VAL A 48 -8.91 2.22 -13.63
C VAL A 48 -9.49 2.53 -15.01
N ARG A 49 -9.68 3.81 -15.36
CA ARG A 49 -10.18 4.26 -16.67
C ARG A 49 -9.06 4.85 -17.55
N ALA A 50 -7.94 5.22 -16.95
CA ALA A 50 -6.82 5.80 -17.67
C ALA A 50 -6.15 4.76 -18.58
N LYS A 51 -6.03 5.06 -19.87
CA LYS A 51 -5.27 4.24 -20.83
C LYS A 51 -3.76 4.40 -20.66
N THR A 52 -3.34 5.59 -20.23
CA THR A 52 -1.93 5.95 -20.02
C THR A 52 -1.81 6.72 -18.72
N VAL A 53 -0.82 6.36 -17.91
CA VAL A 53 -0.40 7.10 -16.72
C VAL A 53 1.06 7.45 -16.90
N SER A 54 1.42 8.71 -16.70
CA SER A 54 2.79 9.20 -16.85
C SER A 54 3.27 9.81 -15.54
N ILE A 55 4.57 9.68 -15.28
CA ILE A 55 5.22 10.22 -14.08
C ILE A 55 6.25 11.25 -14.54
N LEU A 56 6.10 12.49 -14.06
CA LEU A 56 7.06 13.56 -14.26
C LEU A 56 7.86 13.74 -12.96
N GLY A 57 9.18 13.62 -13.04
CA GLY A 57 10.04 13.61 -11.85
C GLY A 57 11.47 14.09 -12.05
N ASN A 58 11.75 14.79 -13.17
CA ASN A 58 13.07 15.34 -13.46
C ASN A 58 13.35 16.68 -12.76
N TYR A 59 12.36 17.28 -12.10
CA TYR A 59 12.50 18.45 -11.23
C TYR A 59 11.42 18.45 -10.13
N PRO A 60 11.55 19.27 -9.07
CA PRO A 60 10.50 19.42 -8.06
C PRO A 60 9.20 19.96 -8.68
N CYS A 61 8.22 19.08 -8.91
CA CYS A 61 6.97 19.43 -9.59
C CYS A 61 5.87 19.92 -8.63
N TYR A 62 5.97 19.59 -7.34
CA TYR A 62 4.96 19.92 -6.33
C TYR A 62 5.65 20.32 -5.02
N GLN A 63 5.29 21.48 -4.49
CA GLN A 63 5.78 21.96 -3.19
C GLN A 63 4.69 21.82 -2.15
N TRP A 64 4.85 20.84 -1.25
CA TRP A 64 3.94 20.66 -0.14
C TRP A 64 4.35 21.53 1.05
N ASN A 65 3.56 22.56 1.36
CA ASN A 65 3.80 23.43 2.50
C ASN A 65 3.08 22.90 3.74
N ARG A 66 3.86 22.57 4.78
CA ARG A 66 3.32 22.18 6.07
C ARG A 66 2.81 23.42 6.80
N ARG A 67 1.54 23.41 7.21
CA ARG A 67 0.95 24.49 8.01
C ARG A 67 1.59 24.55 9.40
N GLU A 68 1.73 25.75 9.95
CA GLU A 68 2.32 25.98 11.28
C GLU A 68 1.51 25.33 12.41
N ASP A 69 0.20 25.18 12.22
CA ASP A 69 -0.71 24.53 13.17
C ASP A 69 -0.65 22.98 13.12
N GLY A 70 0.14 22.40 12.21
CA GLY A 70 0.22 20.95 11.99
C GLY A 70 -1.12 20.32 11.60
N GLY A 71 -2.09 21.15 11.20
CA GLY A 71 -3.48 20.77 11.03
C GLY A 71 -3.72 20.02 9.74
N ASN A 72 -4.09 18.75 9.86
CA ASN A 72 -4.76 18.01 8.80
C ASN A 72 -6.26 18.01 9.13
N ASN A 73 -7.16 17.88 8.15
CA ASN A 73 -8.63 17.82 8.34
C ASN A 73 -9.11 16.55 9.12
N SER A 74 -8.23 15.93 9.92
CA SER A 74 -8.43 14.69 10.67
C SER A 74 -8.82 14.96 12.13
N SER A 75 -9.97 15.62 12.35
CA SER A 75 -10.64 15.53 13.66
C SER A 75 -11.14 14.09 13.91
N ARG A 76 -11.37 13.76 15.21
CA ARG A 76 -11.65 12.41 15.74
C ARG A 76 -12.45 11.51 14.78
N ILE A 77 -11.88 10.33 14.51
CA ILE A 77 -12.36 9.38 13.51
C ILE A 77 -13.22 8.31 14.19
N ASN A 78 -14.44 8.12 13.70
CA ASN A 78 -15.18 6.88 13.93
C ASN A 78 -14.70 5.84 12.90
N ALA A 79 -14.32 4.64 13.37
CA ALA A 79 -13.86 3.58 12.50
C ALA A 79 -14.92 3.20 11.45
N ASP A 80 -16.20 3.08 11.83
CA ASP A 80 -17.26 2.67 10.90
C ASP A 80 -17.44 3.67 9.76
N ASP A 81 -17.43 4.97 10.07
CA ASP A 81 -17.51 6.03 9.06
C ASP A 81 -16.31 5.99 8.10
N TYR A 82 -15.10 5.78 8.64
CA TYR A 82 -13.90 5.65 7.84
C TYR A 82 -13.96 4.46 6.88
N TYR A 83 -14.33 3.28 7.37
CA TYR A 83 -14.36 2.07 6.56
C TYR A 83 -15.52 2.06 5.56
N GLY A 84 -16.63 2.74 5.84
CA GLY A 84 -17.68 2.99 4.84
C GLY A 84 -17.20 3.85 3.65
N HIS A 85 -16.27 4.77 3.90
CA HIS A 85 -15.62 5.51 2.81
C HIS A 85 -14.57 4.66 2.07
N LEU A 86 -13.79 3.85 2.78
CA LEU A 86 -12.85 2.91 2.17
C LEU A 86 -13.55 1.92 1.23
N ASP A 87 -14.73 1.45 1.61
CA ASP A 87 -15.53 0.53 0.80
C ASP A 87 -15.85 1.12 -0.58
N LYS A 88 -16.21 2.40 -0.64
CA LYS A 88 -16.42 3.09 -1.92
C LYS A 88 -15.16 3.15 -2.79
N VAL A 89 -13.98 3.27 -2.18
CA VAL A 89 -12.69 3.24 -2.90
C VAL A 89 -12.44 1.84 -3.47
N VAL A 90 -12.69 0.81 -2.67
CA VAL A 90 -12.51 -0.59 -3.06
C VAL A 90 -13.47 -0.96 -4.20
N GLU A 91 -14.75 -0.61 -4.08
CA GLU A 91 -15.74 -0.84 -5.12
C GLU A 91 -15.42 -0.08 -6.41
N ALA A 92 -14.93 1.16 -6.33
CA ALA A 92 -14.51 1.90 -7.53
C ALA A 92 -13.36 1.20 -8.29
N ILE A 93 -12.46 0.50 -7.58
CA ILE A 93 -11.41 -0.31 -8.21
C ILE A 93 -12.00 -1.58 -8.83
N LYS A 94 -12.90 -2.26 -8.12
CA LYS A 94 -13.56 -3.48 -8.62
C LYS A 94 -14.43 -3.20 -9.85
N GLU A 95 -15.19 -2.12 -9.86
CA GLU A 95 -16.00 -1.71 -11.02
C GLU A 95 -15.15 -1.46 -12.28
N GLY A 96 -13.92 -0.97 -12.09
CA GLY A 96 -13.00 -0.67 -13.19
C GLY A 96 -12.09 -1.82 -13.61
N THR A 97 -12.21 -2.99 -12.99
CA THR A 97 -11.33 -4.14 -13.26
C THR A 97 -12.09 -5.46 -13.25
N SER A 98 -11.59 -6.46 -13.98
CA SER A 98 -12.06 -7.83 -13.79
C SER A 98 -11.39 -8.47 -12.57
N PRO A 99 -12.08 -9.37 -11.83
CA PRO A 99 -11.45 -10.14 -10.77
C PRO A 99 -10.19 -10.87 -11.26
N GLY A 100 -9.13 -10.86 -10.44
CA GLY A 100 -7.84 -11.48 -10.75
C GLY A 100 -6.64 -10.59 -10.39
N ASP A 101 -5.46 -10.97 -10.87
CA ASP A 101 -4.19 -10.42 -10.40
C ASP A 101 -4.06 -8.89 -10.49
N LEU A 102 -4.63 -8.28 -11.53
CA LEU A 102 -4.60 -6.81 -11.69
C LEU A 102 -5.41 -6.13 -10.59
N GLN A 103 -6.65 -6.58 -10.37
CA GLN A 103 -7.51 -6.05 -9.31
C GLN A 103 -6.83 -6.22 -7.95
N ASP A 104 -6.26 -7.40 -7.69
CA ASP A 104 -5.59 -7.69 -6.43
C ASP A 104 -4.37 -6.80 -6.21
N ARG A 105 -3.57 -6.55 -7.26
CA ARG A 105 -2.43 -5.61 -7.20
C ARG A 105 -2.87 -4.19 -6.87
N LEU A 106 -3.95 -3.70 -7.49
CA LEU A 106 -4.46 -2.35 -7.25
C LEU A 106 -5.03 -2.20 -5.83
N LEU A 107 -5.73 -3.21 -5.33
CA LEU A 107 -6.30 -3.22 -3.98
C LEU A 107 -5.25 -3.40 -2.87
N ARG A 108 -4.08 -3.98 -3.19
CA ARG A 108 -3.05 -4.34 -2.19
C ARG A 108 -2.53 -3.17 -1.39
N ARG A 109 -2.38 -2.00 -2.01
CA ARG A 109 -1.95 -0.79 -1.28
C ARG A 109 -2.96 -0.45 -0.19
N SER A 110 -4.24 -0.37 -0.55
CA SER A 110 -5.33 -0.03 0.38
C SER A 110 -5.45 -1.08 1.47
N TYR A 111 -5.39 -2.37 1.13
CA TYR A 111 -5.38 -3.45 2.12
C TYR A 111 -4.25 -3.30 3.14
N ARG A 112 -3.02 -3.07 2.65
CA ARG A 112 -1.84 -2.92 3.52
C ARG A 112 -1.92 -1.67 4.40
N VAL A 113 -2.29 -0.52 3.83
CA VAL A 113 -2.26 0.77 4.53
C VAL A 113 -3.46 0.95 5.45
N GLU A 114 -4.63 0.48 5.02
CA GLU A 114 -5.91 0.78 5.66
C GLU A 114 -6.41 -0.38 6.53
N LEU A 115 -6.03 -1.63 6.25
CA LEU A 115 -6.42 -2.77 7.10
C LEU A 115 -5.27 -3.28 7.96
N VAL A 116 -4.14 -3.62 7.34
CA VAL A 116 -3.02 -4.26 8.05
C VAL A 116 -2.31 -3.27 8.98
N ARG A 117 -1.93 -2.09 8.48
CA ARG A 117 -1.18 -1.12 9.29
C ARG A 117 -1.91 -0.66 10.57
N PRO A 118 -3.23 -0.45 10.59
CA PRO A 118 -3.94 -0.11 11.83
C PRO A 118 -3.96 -1.20 12.91
N VAL A 119 -3.84 -2.47 12.50
CA VAL A 119 -3.71 -3.64 13.38
C VAL A 119 -2.25 -4.10 13.55
N SER A 120 -1.28 -3.32 13.06
CA SER A 120 0.15 -3.52 13.34
C SER A 120 0.64 -2.62 14.47
N GLU A 121 1.83 -2.93 14.99
CA GLU A 121 2.59 -2.06 15.87
C GLU A 121 2.92 -0.68 15.22
N PRO A 122 3.03 0.39 16.03
CA PRO A 122 2.66 0.46 17.44
C PRO A 122 1.15 0.66 17.65
N ARG A 123 0.34 0.74 16.57
CA ARG A 123 -1.06 1.19 16.61
C ARG A 123 -1.97 0.23 17.36
N VAL A 124 -1.82 -1.07 17.11
CA VAL A 124 -2.62 -2.08 17.82
C VAL A 124 -2.30 -2.09 19.32
N LEU A 125 -1.02 -1.91 19.68
CA LEU A 125 -0.55 -1.92 21.07
C LEU A 125 -0.98 -0.69 21.87
N ARG A 126 -1.33 0.40 21.19
CA ARG A 126 -1.87 1.62 21.81
C ARG A 126 -3.36 1.53 22.13
N ARG A 127 -4.07 0.50 21.65
CA ARG A 127 -5.48 0.26 21.96
C ARG A 127 -5.58 -0.87 22.97
N THR A 128 -6.50 -0.77 23.91
CA THR A 128 -6.70 -1.78 24.97
C THR A 128 -8.19 -2.05 25.21
N GLY A 129 -8.49 -3.23 25.76
CA GLY A 129 -9.84 -3.66 26.10
C GLY A 129 -10.83 -3.51 24.95
N LYS A 130 -12.04 -3.03 25.28
CA LYS A 130 -13.15 -2.91 24.35
C LYS A 130 -12.83 -2.10 23.08
N VAL A 131 -12.02 -1.04 23.18
CA VAL A 131 -11.65 -0.20 22.03
C VAL A 131 -10.81 -0.98 21.02
N LEU A 132 -9.92 -1.86 21.49
CA LEU A 132 -9.15 -2.75 20.62
C LEU A 132 -10.06 -3.77 19.92
N GLU A 133 -10.96 -4.41 20.69
CA GLU A 133 -11.89 -5.42 20.20
C GLU A 133 -12.85 -4.85 19.13
N GLU A 134 -13.48 -3.71 19.41
CA GLU A 134 -14.39 -3.03 18.48
C GLU A 134 -13.67 -2.61 17.19
N TYR A 135 -12.46 -2.07 17.32
CA TYR A 135 -11.66 -1.67 16.16
C TYR A 135 -11.22 -2.88 15.33
N PHE A 136 -10.73 -3.93 15.97
CA PHE A 136 -10.34 -5.18 15.31
C PHE A 136 -11.52 -5.81 14.56
N THR A 137 -12.70 -5.88 15.19
CA THR A 137 -13.93 -6.40 14.59
C THR A 137 -14.30 -5.62 13.33
N THR A 138 -14.20 -4.29 13.38
CA THR A 138 -14.49 -3.40 12.25
C THR A 138 -13.53 -3.67 11.08
N VAL A 139 -12.23 -3.73 11.35
CA VAL A 139 -11.20 -4.00 10.33
C VAL A 139 -11.35 -5.40 9.74
N ARG A 140 -11.64 -6.40 10.58
CA ARG A 140 -11.85 -7.79 10.17
C ARG A 140 -13.03 -7.91 9.22
N ARG A 141 -14.16 -7.29 9.56
CA ARG A 141 -15.35 -7.25 8.69
C ARG A 141 -14.99 -6.70 7.31
N MET A 142 -14.25 -5.59 7.25
CA MET A 142 -13.80 -5.00 5.99
C MET A 142 -12.89 -5.95 5.19
N ALA A 143 -11.93 -6.61 5.85
CA ALA A 143 -11.04 -7.58 5.20
C ALA A 143 -11.81 -8.75 4.56
N MET A 144 -12.84 -9.25 5.23
CA MET A 144 -13.61 -10.40 4.79
C MET A 144 -14.67 -10.09 3.72
N THR A 145 -15.25 -8.89 3.75
CA THR A 145 -16.42 -8.55 2.92
C THR A 145 -16.03 -7.78 1.67
N SER A 146 -15.02 -6.93 1.76
CA SER A 146 -14.70 -5.98 0.68
C SER A 146 -13.47 -6.37 -0.13
N PHE A 147 -12.56 -7.23 0.37
CA PHE A 147 -11.33 -7.56 -0.34
C PHE A 147 -11.32 -9.02 -0.84
N PRO A 148 -10.93 -9.27 -2.11
CA PRO A 148 -10.66 -10.63 -2.58
C PRO A 148 -9.52 -11.32 -1.79
N PRO A 149 -9.55 -12.66 -1.63
CA PRO A 149 -8.51 -13.39 -0.90
C PRO A 149 -7.08 -13.19 -1.44
N GLY A 150 -6.91 -13.14 -2.77
CA GLY A 150 -5.61 -13.00 -3.46
C GLY A 150 -4.90 -11.66 -3.23
N VAL A 151 -5.62 -10.65 -2.71
CA VAL A 151 -5.00 -9.38 -2.27
C VAL A 151 -3.94 -9.64 -1.19
N SER A 152 -4.26 -10.51 -0.23
CA SER A 152 -3.41 -10.82 0.92
C SER A 152 -2.19 -11.67 0.55
N GLU A 153 -2.31 -12.49 -0.51
CA GLU A 153 -1.24 -13.37 -0.99
C GLU A 153 -0.03 -12.59 -1.48
N GLY A 154 -0.21 -11.42 -2.10
CA GLY A 154 0.93 -10.60 -2.53
C GLY A 154 1.57 -9.75 -1.43
N LEU A 155 1.18 -9.92 -0.15
CA LEU A 155 1.82 -9.23 0.96
C LEU A 155 3.13 -9.91 1.40
N PRO A 156 4.10 -9.15 1.94
CA PRO A 156 5.28 -9.72 2.61
C PRO A 156 4.90 -10.60 3.80
N ALA A 157 5.78 -11.55 4.17
CA ALA A 157 5.50 -12.60 5.15
C ALA A 157 4.80 -12.12 6.43
N ILE A 158 5.36 -11.13 7.14
CA ILE A 158 4.78 -10.65 8.41
C ILE A 158 3.44 -9.92 8.18
N SER A 159 3.29 -9.19 7.07
CA SER A 159 2.01 -8.55 6.73
C SER A 159 0.94 -9.57 6.34
N ARG A 160 1.34 -10.64 5.64
CA ARG A 160 0.44 -11.76 5.29
C ARG A 160 0.00 -12.52 6.52
N LEU A 161 0.92 -12.83 7.44
CA LEU A 161 0.58 -13.45 8.73
C LEU A 161 -0.41 -12.60 9.53
N ARG A 162 -0.23 -11.27 9.58
CA ARG A 162 -1.21 -10.37 10.22
C ARG A 162 -2.57 -10.41 9.55
N ALA A 163 -2.60 -10.41 8.22
CA ALA A 163 -3.83 -10.51 7.45
C ALA A 163 -4.57 -11.83 7.76
N GLU A 164 -3.84 -12.94 7.85
CA GLU A 164 -4.40 -14.25 8.20
C GLU A 164 -4.98 -14.25 9.62
N LEU A 165 -4.21 -13.78 10.62
CA LEU A 165 -4.69 -13.69 12.00
C LEU A 165 -5.91 -12.79 12.15
N LEU A 166 -5.99 -11.72 11.34
CA LEU A 166 -7.15 -10.83 11.27
C LEU A 166 -8.38 -11.59 10.76
N VAL A 167 -8.27 -12.29 9.62
CA VAL A 167 -9.40 -13.04 9.02
C VAL A 167 -9.84 -14.20 9.93
N GLN A 168 -8.90 -14.91 10.55
CA GLN A 168 -9.16 -16.01 11.48
C GLN A 168 -9.67 -15.57 12.85
N ASP A 169 -9.91 -14.27 13.10
CA ASP A 169 -10.42 -13.75 14.37
C ASP A 169 -9.46 -13.99 15.56
N ARG A 170 -8.14 -14.00 15.30
CA ARG A 170 -7.09 -14.33 16.29
C ARG A 170 -6.47 -13.08 16.89
N LEU A 171 -7.27 -12.26 17.56
CA LEU A 171 -6.83 -10.98 18.14
C LEU A 171 -5.62 -11.15 19.09
N ASP A 172 -5.66 -12.12 20.00
CA ASP A 172 -4.57 -12.34 20.97
C ASP A 172 -3.24 -12.68 20.28
N SER A 173 -3.30 -13.55 19.27
CA SER A 173 -2.12 -13.93 18.49
C SER A 173 -1.59 -12.76 17.66
N LEU A 174 -2.48 -11.91 17.12
CA LEU A 174 -2.10 -10.70 16.39
C LEU A 174 -1.41 -9.69 17.34
N VAL A 175 -1.93 -9.50 18.55
CA VAL A 175 -1.30 -8.65 19.58
C VAL A 175 0.06 -9.22 20.01
N GLN A 176 0.16 -10.55 20.18
CA GLN A 176 1.43 -11.20 20.51
C GLN A 176 2.46 -11.01 19.40
N LEU A 177 2.06 -11.15 18.13
CA LEU A 177 2.92 -10.88 16.99
C LEU A 177 3.40 -9.42 17.00
N ALA A 178 2.51 -8.46 17.25
CA ALA A 178 2.88 -7.05 17.33
C ALA A 178 3.91 -6.78 18.44
N ARG A 179 3.73 -7.34 19.64
CA ARG A 179 4.71 -7.22 20.75
C ARG A 179 6.08 -7.77 20.39
N ARG A 180 6.14 -8.94 19.74
CA ARG A 180 7.41 -9.55 19.29
C ARG A 180 8.07 -8.73 18.19
N THR A 181 7.28 -8.25 17.23
CA THR A 181 7.82 -7.49 16.10
C THR A 181 8.31 -6.10 16.52
N GLU A 182 7.66 -5.48 17.51
CA GLU A 182 8.11 -4.19 18.09
C GLU A 182 9.49 -4.28 18.75
N GLN A 183 9.91 -5.46 19.20
CA GLN A 183 11.23 -5.71 19.79
C GLN A 183 12.33 -5.93 18.75
N ILE A 184 11.98 -6.18 17.48
CA ILE A 184 12.97 -6.38 16.43
C ILE A 184 13.72 -5.07 16.19
N ARG A 185 15.05 -5.17 16.14
CA ARG A 185 15.97 -4.08 15.80
C ARG A 185 16.78 -4.53 14.60
N ALA A 186 16.78 -3.72 13.54
CA ALA A 186 17.69 -3.93 12.43
C ALA A 186 19.06 -3.40 12.86
N HIS A 187 20.08 -4.25 12.75
CA HIS A 187 21.47 -3.83 12.79
C HIS A 187 21.96 -3.77 11.35
N VAL A 188 22.51 -2.64 10.94
CA VAL A 188 23.04 -2.43 9.60
C VAL A 188 24.47 -1.97 9.74
N GLU A 189 25.39 -2.75 9.19
CA GLU A 189 26.79 -2.38 9.03
C GLU A 189 27.00 -2.01 7.57
N VAL A 190 27.77 -0.94 7.33
CA VAL A 190 28.15 -0.49 5.99
C VAL A 190 29.63 -0.76 5.87
N ASP A 191 29.98 -1.70 4.99
CA ASP A 191 31.36 -2.17 4.84
C ASP A 191 32.23 -1.13 4.11
N ASP A 192 31.70 -0.49 3.07
CA ASP A 192 32.41 0.53 2.31
C ASP A 192 31.46 1.61 1.75
N MET A 193 32.02 2.77 1.38
CA MET A 193 31.29 3.90 0.82
C MET A 193 32.02 4.48 -0.40
N ARG A 194 31.28 4.72 -1.48
CA ARG A 194 31.80 5.26 -2.74
C ARG A 194 31.08 6.53 -3.17
N TRP A 195 31.82 7.45 -3.79
CA TRP A 195 31.26 8.66 -4.39
C TRP A 195 30.66 8.35 -5.78
N ARG A 196 29.42 8.79 -6.01
CA ARG A 196 28.76 8.81 -7.34
C ARG A 196 27.92 10.07 -7.48
N ASN A 197 28.17 10.86 -8.53
CA ASN A 197 27.44 12.10 -8.84
C ASN A 197 27.34 13.05 -7.64
N ASP A 198 28.49 13.36 -7.02
CA ASP A 198 28.62 14.22 -5.83
C ASP A 198 27.80 13.78 -4.61
N LYS A 199 27.43 12.49 -4.56
CA LYS A 199 26.76 11.85 -3.43
C LYS A 199 27.56 10.65 -2.97
N LEU A 200 27.59 10.44 -1.65
CA LEU A 200 28.21 9.27 -1.05
C LEU A 200 27.17 8.14 -0.97
N TRP A 201 27.51 6.98 -1.53
CA TRP A 201 26.65 5.79 -1.57
C TRP A 201 27.34 4.64 -0.84
N PRO A 202 26.60 3.78 -0.12
CA PRO A 202 27.16 2.51 0.36
C PRO A 202 27.64 1.70 -0.85
N ASP A 203 28.76 1.00 -0.69
CA ASP A 203 29.19 0.03 -1.69
C ASP A 203 28.20 -1.13 -1.64
N GLN A 204 27.48 -1.32 -2.74
CA GLN A 204 26.53 -2.40 -2.91
C GLN A 204 27.12 -3.25 -4.02
N ASP A 205 27.55 -4.47 -3.68
CA ASP A 205 28.01 -5.50 -4.62
C ASP A 205 26.85 -6.07 -5.47
N GLN A 206 25.62 -5.64 -5.23
CA GLN A 206 24.44 -6.05 -5.98
C GLN A 206 23.80 -4.88 -6.72
N ASP A 207 23.42 -5.17 -7.97
CA ASP A 207 22.53 -4.34 -8.77
C ASP A 207 21.22 -4.14 -7.99
N PRO A 208 20.76 -2.91 -7.74
CA PRO A 208 19.52 -2.65 -7.00
C PRO A 208 18.25 -3.20 -7.67
N SER A 209 18.33 -3.73 -8.91
CA SER A 209 17.28 -4.53 -9.53
C SER A 209 17.13 -5.94 -8.95
N ASP A 210 18.11 -6.41 -8.16
CA ASP A 210 18.12 -7.72 -7.53
C ASP A 210 17.77 -7.57 -6.03
N HIS A 211 16.49 -7.75 -5.69
CA HIS A 211 15.98 -7.56 -4.33
C HIS A 211 16.25 -8.78 -3.43
N GLY A 212 17.51 -9.03 -3.08
CA GLY A 212 17.92 -9.99 -2.06
C GLY A 212 18.40 -9.30 -0.78
N PHE A 213 17.62 -9.35 0.31
CA PHE A 213 18.12 -8.93 1.62
C PHE A 213 18.94 -10.06 2.24
N ALA A 214 20.27 -9.91 2.34
CA ALA A 214 21.10 -10.78 3.18
C ALA A 214 20.97 -10.33 4.65
N VAL A 215 20.37 -11.19 5.48
CA VAL A 215 20.38 -11.02 6.94
C VAL A 215 21.57 -11.81 7.48
N GLN A 216 22.65 -11.12 7.85
CA GLN A 216 23.75 -11.75 8.58
C GLN A 216 23.55 -11.54 10.08
N GLN A 217 23.27 -12.62 10.79
CA GLN A 217 23.12 -12.61 12.24
C GLN A 217 24.49 -12.88 12.88
N SER A 218 25.13 -11.87 13.44
CA SER A 218 26.37 -12.05 14.22
C SER A 218 26.03 -12.44 15.65
N GLY A 219 26.04 -13.74 15.93
CA GLY A 219 25.97 -14.34 17.27
C GLY A 219 26.57 -15.74 17.26
N PRO A 220 27.18 -16.23 18.36
CA PRO A 220 27.85 -17.52 18.36
C PRO A 220 26.80 -18.64 18.42
N GLY A 221 26.46 -19.18 17.25
CA GLY A 221 25.51 -20.27 17.12
C GLY A 221 25.32 -20.65 15.66
N HIS A 222 26.16 -21.57 15.18
CA HIS A 222 26.12 -22.09 13.81
C HIS A 222 24.75 -22.66 13.44
N PHE A 223 24.19 -22.17 12.33
CA PHE A 223 23.38 -22.96 11.39
C PHE A 223 23.59 -22.39 9.98
N LEU A 224 24.35 -23.10 9.15
CA LEU A 224 24.48 -22.80 7.72
C LEU A 224 23.39 -23.58 6.99
N GLY A 225 22.29 -22.90 6.65
CA GLY A 225 21.26 -23.43 5.76
C GLY A 225 21.34 -22.72 4.42
N HIS A 226 22.11 -23.28 3.48
CA HIS A 226 22.15 -22.82 2.10
C HIS A 226 20.88 -23.32 1.39
N ILE A 227 19.98 -22.43 0.99
CA ILE A 227 18.92 -22.77 0.03
C ILE A 227 19.43 -22.33 -1.32
N GLU A 228 20.04 -23.26 -2.06
CA GLU A 228 20.28 -23.08 -3.49
C GLU A 228 18.94 -23.06 -4.22
N HIS A 229 18.65 -21.95 -4.89
CA HIS A 229 17.68 -21.93 -5.96
C HIS A 229 18.36 -22.60 -7.18
N GLN A 230 18.16 -23.91 -7.34
CA GLN A 230 18.56 -24.59 -8.58
C GLN A 230 17.65 -24.12 -9.71
N ASP A 231 18.25 -23.50 -10.72
CA ASP A 231 17.59 -23.32 -12.01
C ASP A 231 17.25 -24.69 -12.61
N PRO A 232 16.06 -24.86 -13.23
CA PRO A 232 15.74 -26.09 -13.92
C PRO A 232 16.73 -26.30 -15.08
N PRO A 233 17.17 -27.54 -15.35
CA PRO A 233 18.12 -27.83 -16.41
C PRO A 233 17.54 -27.42 -17.78
N LYS A 234 18.32 -26.65 -18.54
CA LYS A 234 18.01 -26.33 -19.94
C LYS A 234 17.86 -27.64 -20.72
N GLN A 235 16.68 -27.85 -21.31
CA GLN A 235 16.46 -28.93 -22.26
C GLN A 235 17.37 -28.72 -23.49
N PRO A 236 18.06 -29.77 -23.98
CA PRO A 236 18.84 -29.66 -25.20
C PRO A 236 17.91 -29.45 -26.40
N THR A 237 18.12 -28.35 -27.11
CA THR A 237 17.49 -28.07 -28.41
C THR A 237 18.01 -29.08 -29.44
N ALA A 238 17.12 -29.91 -29.95
CA ALA A 238 17.39 -30.79 -31.10
C ALA A 238 17.49 -29.94 -32.39
N PRO A 239 18.37 -30.30 -33.34
CA PRO A 239 18.51 -29.58 -34.60
C PRO A 239 17.30 -29.82 -35.52
N LEU A 240 16.75 -28.73 -36.06
CA LEU A 240 15.79 -28.74 -37.16
C LEU A 240 16.42 -29.40 -38.39
N THR A 241 15.91 -30.59 -38.74
CA THR A 241 16.17 -31.21 -40.04
C THR A 241 15.20 -30.62 -41.06
N GLN A 242 15.74 -30.18 -42.19
CA GLN A 242 15.00 -29.71 -43.36
C GLN A 242 14.08 -30.79 -43.90
N LEU A 243 12.83 -30.42 -44.22
CA LEU A 243 12.04 -30.85 -45.39
C LEU A 243 10.94 -29.81 -45.64
#